data_AF-A0A2J6TDP4-F1
#
_entry.id   AF-A0A2J6TDP4-F1
#
_cell.length_a   1.000
_cell.length_b   1.000
_cell.length_c   1.000
_cell.angle_alpha   90.00
_cell.angle_beta   90.00
_cell.angle_gamma   90.00
#
_symmetry.space_group_name_H-M   'P 1'
#
loop_
_entity.id
_entity.type
_entity.pdbx_description
1 polymer ?
#
loop_
_entity_poly.entity_id
_entity_poly.type
_entity_poly.pdbx_seq_one_letter_code
_entity_poly.pdbx_strand_id
1 'polypeptide(L)'
;GRVLIITTNHREEFDPALIRAGCVDHEVEFENAAQEATQELFKRMYTNSTLVTGAALNRMGKELSKKVPDKMFSPAEIQGFLLMWKKDPRKTLNEVGAWVEGIKEIKEIGSTLLQV
;
A
#
# COMPACT_ATOMS: atom_id res chain seq x y z
N GLY A 1 15.98 5.09 29.21
CA GLY A 1 16.02 5.96 28.01
C GLY A 1 14.60 6.23 27.56
N ARG A 2 14.37 7.30 26.77
CA ARG A 2 13.07 7.62 26.15
C ARG A 2 13.27 7.68 24.63
N VAL A 3 12.33 7.16 23.87
CA VAL A 3 12.27 7.27 22.41
C VAL A 3 10.96 7.97 22.07
N LEU A 4 11.04 9.03 21.27
CA LEU A 4 9.88 9.78 20.77
C LEU A 4 9.72 9.47 19.28
N ILE A 5 8.50 9.13 18.86
CA ILE A 5 8.17 8.93 17.45
C ILE A 5 7.17 10.03 17.07
N ILE A 6 7.47 10.74 16.00
CA ILE A 6 6.62 11.78 15.41
C ILE A 6 6.33 11.34 13.98
N THR A 7 5.11 11.59 13.51
CA THR A 7 4.67 11.28 12.14
C THR A 7 4.06 12.52 11.52
N THR A 8 4.35 12.79 10.25
CA THR A 8 3.75 13.89 9.48
C THR A 8 3.57 13.46 8.03
N ASN A 9 2.53 13.98 7.39
CA ASN A 9 2.36 13.87 5.93
C ASN A 9 3.03 15.05 5.20
N HIS A 10 3.33 16.13 5.90
CA HIS A 10 3.91 17.37 5.37
C HIS A 10 5.20 17.66 6.13
N ARG A 11 6.32 17.11 5.64
CA ARG A 11 7.63 17.29 6.28
C ARG A 11 8.23 18.66 5.98
N GLU A 12 7.93 19.19 4.80
CA GLU A 12 8.29 20.51 4.31
C GLU A 12 7.74 21.66 5.17
N GLU A 13 6.67 21.41 5.92
CA GLU A 13 6.06 22.39 6.83
C GLU A 13 6.70 22.41 8.23
N PHE A 14 7.60 21.48 8.54
CA PHE A 14 8.25 21.43 9.85
C PHE A 14 9.22 22.59 10.03
N ASP A 15 9.17 23.22 11.21
CA ASP A 15 10.19 24.18 11.62
C ASP A 15 11.57 23.49 11.62
N PRO A 16 12.59 24.04 10.92
CA PRO A 16 13.94 23.49 10.90
C PRO A 16 14.55 23.24 12.29
N ALA A 17 14.14 24.01 13.31
CA ALA A 17 14.58 23.84 14.69
C ALA A 17 14.07 22.52 15.32
N LEU A 18 12.97 21.94 14.82
CA LEU A 18 12.41 20.68 15.30
C LEU A 18 13.10 19.44 14.70
N ILE A 19 13.70 19.57 13.51
CA ILE A 19 14.33 18.46 12.78
C ILE A 19 15.86 18.49 12.82
N ARG A 20 16.46 19.45 13.52
CA ARG A 20 17.92 19.51 13.67
C ARG A 20 18.47 18.36 14.52
N ALA A 21 19.76 18.07 14.33
CA ALA A 21 20.49 17.08 15.11
C ALA A 21 20.31 17.29 16.63
N GLY A 22 19.98 16.22 17.35
CA GLY A 22 19.65 16.23 18.79
C GLY A 22 18.16 16.40 19.10
N CYS A 23 17.33 16.73 18.12
CA CYS A 23 15.87 16.66 18.23
C CYS A 23 15.31 15.46 17.46
N VAL A 24 15.78 15.25 16.23
CA VAL A 24 15.46 14.08 15.39
C VAL A 24 16.77 13.45 14.92
N ASP A 25 16.99 12.19 15.31
CA ASP A 25 18.20 11.46 14.96
C ASP A 25 17.99 10.51 13.76
N HIS A 26 16.74 10.11 13.53
CA HIS A 26 16.37 9.18 12.46
C HIS A 26 15.09 9.64 11.76
N GLU A 27 15.12 9.53 10.44
CA GLU A 27 14.01 9.90 9.57
C GLU A 27 13.78 8.80 8.56
N VAL A 28 12.51 8.48 8.34
CA VAL A 28 12.07 7.45 7.39
C VAL A 28 10.86 7.99 6.65
N GLU A 29 10.96 8.04 5.33
CA GLU A 29 9.85 8.37 4.46
C GLU A 29 9.05 7.10 4.14
N PHE A 30 7.72 7.19 4.24
CA PHE A 30 6.81 6.11 3.89
C PHE A 30 6.11 6.47 2.58
N GLU A 31 6.54 5.83 1.50
CA GLU A 31 5.93 5.98 0.19
C GLU A 31 4.68 5.09 0.01
N ASN A 32 3.97 5.29 -1.08
CA ASN A 32 2.97 4.35 -1.58
C ASN A 32 3.59 2.97 -1.87
N ALA A 33 2.73 1.96 -1.89
CA ALA A 33 3.16 0.57 -2.00
C ALA A 33 3.84 0.29 -3.35
N ALA A 34 5.08 -0.18 -3.27
CA ALA A 34 5.74 -0.80 -4.41
C ALA A 34 5.10 -2.16 -4.75
N GLN A 35 5.41 -2.69 -5.94
CA GLN A 35 4.95 -4.02 -6.36
C GLN A 35 5.36 -5.13 -5.38
N GLU A 36 6.57 -5.07 -4.80
CA GLU A 36 7.04 -6.03 -3.81
C GLU A 36 6.20 -5.98 -2.53
N ALA A 37 5.90 -4.77 -2.05
CA ALA A 37 5.04 -4.58 -0.88
C ALA A 37 3.63 -5.12 -1.14
N THR A 38 3.10 -4.89 -2.35
CA THR A 38 1.80 -5.43 -2.79
C THR A 38 1.77 -6.96 -2.78
N GLN A 39 2.82 -7.60 -3.32
CA GLN A 39 2.96 -9.06 -3.29
C GLN A 39 3.02 -9.59 -1.85
N GLU A 40 3.77 -8.93 -0.97
CA GLU A 40 3.89 -9.33 0.43
C GLU A 40 2.58 -9.13 1.22
N LEU A 41 1.84 -8.05 0.97
CA LEU A 41 0.51 -7.84 1.54
C LEU A 41 -0.45 -8.98 1.14
N PHE A 42 -0.45 -9.35 -0.14
CA PHE A 42 -1.25 -10.48 -0.63
C PHE A 42 -0.87 -11.78 0.10
N LYS A 43 0.42 -12.12 0.13
CA LYS A 43 0.89 -13.33 0.80
C LYS A 43 0.47 -13.34 2.26
N ARG A 44 0.75 -12.26 3.01
CA ARG A 44 0.38 -12.14 4.43
C ARG A 44 -1.11 -12.27 4.68
N MET A 45 -1.96 -11.74 3.80
CA MET A 45 -3.41 -11.87 3.91
C MET A 45 -3.86 -13.34 3.82
N TYR A 46 -3.20 -14.15 2.99
CA TYR A 46 -3.63 -15.51 2.67
C TYR A 46 -2.70 -16.63 3.17
N THR A 47 -1.64 -16.34 3.91
CA THR A 47 -0.67 -17.34 4.41
C THR A 47 -1.35 -18.48 5.17
N ASN A 48 -2.41 -18.20 5.93
CA ASN A 48 -3.15 -19.20 6.71
C ASN A 48 -4.31 -19.84 5.92
N SER A 49 -4.43 -19.57 4.62
CA SER A 49 -5.45 -20.19 3.78
C SER A 49 -5.06 -21.62 3.47
N THR A 50 -5.92 -22.58 3.84
CA THR A 50 -5.76 -23.99 3.47
C THR A 50 -6.12 -24.27 2.01
N LEU A 51 -6.62 -23.28 1.27
CA LEU A 51 -7.13 -23.42 -0.09
C LEU A 51 -6.03 -23.43 -1.16
N VAL A 52 -4.83 -22.97 -0.82
CA VAL A 52 -3.74 -22.74 -1.78
C VAL A 52 -2.39 -23.06 -1.14
N THR A 53 -1.48 -23.65 -1.91
CA THR A 53 -0.12 -23.93 -1.43
C THR A 53 0.70 -22.64 -1.34
N GLY A 54 1.74 -22.62 -0.51
CA GLY A 54 2.64 -21.46 -0.41
C GLY A 54 3.29 -21.06 -1.75
N ALA A 55 3.63 -22.04 -2.59
CA ALA A 55 4.15 -21.78 -3.94
C ALA A 55 3.08 -21.13 -4.84
N ALA A 56 1.83 -21.59 -4.78
CA ALA A 56 0.72 -20.97 -5.51
C ALA A 56 0.47 -19.54 -5.03
N LEU A 57 0.49 -19.29 -3.71
CA LEU A 57 0.37 -17.94 -3.14
C LEU A 57 1.45 -17.00 -3.62
N ASN A 58 2.70 -17.46 -3.66
CA ASN A 58 3.81 -16.67 -4.18
C ASN A 58 3.58 -16.28 -5.65
N ARG A 59 3.14 -17.23 -6.49
CA ARG A 59 2.81 -16.95 -7.89
C ARG A 59 1.65 -15.97 -8.02
N MET A 60 0.55 -16.20 -7.31
CA MET A 60 -0.64 -15.35 -7.36
C MET A 60 -0.35 -13.94 -6.85
N GLY A 61 0.43 -13.79 -5.79
CA GLY A 61 0.86 -12.47 -5.29
C GLY A 61 1.69 -11.72 -6.31
N LYS A 62 2.58 -12.40 -7.04
CA LYS A 62 3.36 -11.80 -8.14
C LYS A 62 2.50 -11.45 -9.35
N GLU A 63 1.46 -12.23 -9.64
CA GLU A 63 0.50 -11.90 -10.71
C GLU A 63 -0.38 -10.70 -10.31
N LEU A 64 -0.81 -10.63 -9.04
CA LEU A 64 -1.57 -9.50 -8.52
C LEU A 64 -0.75 -8.22 -8.51
N SER A 65 0.50 -8.25 -8.04
CA SER A 65 1.34 -7.06 -7.98
C SER A 65 1.62 -6.46 -9.36
N LYS A 66 1.70 -7.28 -10.41
CA LYS A 66 1.82 -6.79 -11.80
C LYS A 66 0.59 -6.06 -12.32
N LYS A 67 -0.60 -6.36 -11.78
CA LYS A 67 -1.86 -5.69 -12.15
C LYS A 67 -2.07 -4.39 -11.38
N VAL A 68 -1.34 -4.18 -10.28
CA VAL A 68 -1.40 -2.97 -9.48
C VAL A 68 -0.28 -2.02 -9.94
N PRO A 69 -0.61 -0.80 -10.40
CA PRO A 69 0.38 0.23 -10.72
C PRO A 69 1.35 0.50 -9.56
N ASP A 70 2.64 0.61 -9.88
CA ASP A 70 3.68 0.80 -8.88
C ASP A 70 3.56 2.18 -8.21
N LYS A 71 3.71 2.21 -6.88
CA LYS A 71 3.67 3.43 -6.04
C LYS A 71 2.42 4.32 -6.21
N MET A 72 1.31 3.77 -6.72
CA MET A 72 0.07 4.53 -6.90
C MET A 72 -0.88 4.46 -5.70
N PHE A 73 -0.87 3.33 -4.99
CA PHE A 73 -1.80 3.06 -3.89
C PHE A 73 -1.04 2.95 -2.58
N SER A 74 -1.62 3.47 -1.52
CA SER A 74 -1.12 3.21 -0.17
C SER A 74 -1.29 1.72 0.19
N PRO A 75 -0.44 1.18 1.09
CA PRO A 75 -0.62 -0.16 1.62
C PRO A 75 -2.02 -0.40 2.21
N ALA A 76 -2.63 0.63 2.81
CA ALA A 76 -3.96 0.57 3.41
C ALA A 76 -5.08 0.39 2.37
N GLU A 77 -5.01 1.09 1.23
CA GLU A 77 -5.97 0.93 0.14
C GLU A 77 -5.92 -0.50 -0.44
N ILE A 78 -4.72 -1.00 -0.72
CA ILE A 78 -4.52 -2.38 -1.21
C ILE A 78 -5.07 -3.37 -0.17
N GLN A 79 -4.73 -3.18 1.10
CA GLN A 79 -5.23 -4.06 2.16
C GLN A 79 -6.76 -4.01 2.28
N GLY A 80 -7.37 -2.84 2.16
CA GLY A 80 -8.82 -2.67 2.13
C GLY A 80 -9.47 -3.47 1.01
N PHE A 81 -8.88 -3.45 -0.18
CA PHE A 81 -9.31 -4.29 -1.31
C PHE A 81 -9.17 -5.79 -1.02
N LEU A 82 -8.02 -6.25 -0.51
CA LEU A 82 -7.79 -7.65 -0.18
C LEU A 82 -8.78 -8.20 0.87
N LEU A 83 -9.25 -7.34 1.77
CA LEU A 83 -10.23 -7.70 2.80
C LEU A 83 -11.61 -8.05 2.21
N MET A 84 -11.97 -7.53 1.03
CA MET A 84 -13.26 -7.84 0.38
C MET A 84 -13.41 -9.33 0.06
N TRP A 85 -12.30 -10.02 -0.24
CA TRP A 85 -12.27 -11.46 -0.45
C TRP A 85 -11.19 -12.13 0.39
N LYS A 86 -11.22 -11.86 1.71
CA LYS A 86 -10.26 -12.35 2.71
C LYS A 86 -9.99 -13.87 2.67
N LYS A 87 -10.94 -14.68 2.19
CA LYS A 87 -10.81 -16.14 2.10
C LYS A 87 -10.70 -16.67 0.67
N ASP A 88 -10.72 -15.81 -0.34
CA ASP A 88 -10.70 -16.23 -1.74
C ASP A 88 -9.61 -15.50 -2.53
N PRO A 89 -8.36 -16.00 -2.49
CA PRO A 89 -7.25 -15.38 -3.20
C PRO A 89 -7.44 -15.40 -4.72
N ARG A 90 -8.25 -16.32 -5.28
CA ARG A 90 -8.47 -16.42 -6.73
C ARG A 90 -9.42 -15.33 -7.19
N LYS A 91 -10.51 -15.11 -6.45
CA LYS A 91 -11.44 -14.02 -6.73
C LYS A 91 -10.73 -12.67 -6.66
N THR A 92 -9.88 -12.45 -5.66
CA THR A 92 -9.03 -11.26 -5.57
C THR A 92 -8.22 -11.00 -6.85
N LEU A 93 -7.59 -12.03 -7.42
CA LEU A 93 -6.78 -11.89 -8.62
C LEU A 93 -7.60 -11.57 -9.88
N ASN A 94 -8.86 -12.02 -9.93
CA ASN A 94 -9.77 -11.75 -11.04
C ASN A 94 -10.28 -10.31 -10.99
N GLU A 95 -10.60 -9.82 -9.79
CA GLU A 95 -11.29 -8.54 -9.59
C GLU A 95 -10.34 -7.34 -9.48
N VAL A 96 -9.04 -7.57 -9.22
CA VAL A 96 -8.05 -6.48 -9.03
C VAL A 96 -7.95 -5.53 -10.20
N GLY A 97 -8.11 -6.02 -11.44
CA GLY A 97 -8.09 -5.16 -12.61
C GLY A 97 -9.22 -4.13 -12.60
N ALA A 98 -10.45 -4.57 -12.37
CA ALA A 98 -11.61 -3.69 -12.31
C ALA A 98 -11.52 -2.69 -11.15
N TRP A 99 -11.02 -3.14 -9.99
CA TRP A 99 -10.80 -2.26 -8.85
C TRP A 99 -9.74 -1.18 -9.12
N VAL A 100 -8.60 -1.55 -9.73
CA VAL A 100 -7.54 -0.60 -10.08
C VAL A 100 -8.07 0.49 -11.00
N GLU A 101 -8.80 0.12 -12.06
CA GLU A 101 -9.35 1.10 -13.00
C GLU A 101 -10.39 2.01 -12.33
N GLY A 102 -11.29 1.45 -11.51
CA GLY A 102 -12.29 2.26 -10.79
C GLY A 102 -11.68 3.28 -9.84
N ILE A 103 -10.58 2.95 -9.14
CA ILE A 103 -9.92 3.92 -8.24
C ILE A 103 -9.07 4.92 -9.03
N LYS A 104 -8.45 4.53 -10.15
CA LYS A 104 -7.74 5.46 -11.04
C LYS A 104 -8.65 6.59 -11.48
N GLU A 105 -9.85 6.27 -11.98
CA GLU A 105 -10.84 7.25 -12.42
C GLU A 105 -11.21 8.21 -11.28
N ILE A 106 -11.48 7.70 -10.07
CA ILE A 106 -11.81 8.52 -8.90
C ILE A 106 -10.66 9.47 -8.54
N LYS A 107 -9.41 9.00 -8.59
CA LYS A 107 -8.23 9.83 -8.28
C LYS A 107 -7.96 10.88 -9.37
N GLU A 108 -8.20 10.57 -10.65
CA GLU A 108 -8.09 11.53 -11.74
C GLU A 108 -9.15 12.64 -11.62
N ILE A 109 -10.40 12.28 -11.31
CA ILE A 109 -11.48 13.24 -11.06
C ILE A 109 -11.16 14.10 -9.83
N GLY A 110 -10.73 13.48 -8.72
CA GLY A 110 -10.36 14.19 -7.49
C GLY A 110 -9.17 15.13 -7.69
N SER A 111 -8.18 14.73 -8.48
CA SER A 111 -7.05 15.58 -8.86
C SER A 111 -7.49 16.79 -9.67
N THR A 112 -8.41 16.61 -10.62
CA THR A 112 -8.95 17.69 -11.46
C THR A 112 -9.73 18.72 -10.63
N LEU A 113 -10.47 18.28 -9.61
CA LEU A 113 -11.24 19.15 -8.71
C LEU A 113 -10.36 19.97 -7.75
N LEU A 114 -9.13 19.55 -7.48
CA LEU A 114 -8.18 20.29 -6.63
C LEU A 114 -7.34 21.32 -7.39
N GLN A 115 -7.48 21.39 -8.73
CA GLN A 115 -6.75 22.32 -9.60
C GLN A 115 -7.57 23.54 -10.05
N VAL A 116 -8.80 23.70 -9.55
CA VAL A 116 -9.68 24.86 -9.78
C VAL A 116 -9.91 25.65 -8.50
#